data_AF-A0A9E2V1T5-F1
#
_entry.id   AF-A0A9E2V1T5-F1
#
_cell.length_a   1.000
_cell.length_b   1.000
_cell.length_c   1.000
_cell.angle_alpha   90.00
_cell.angle_beta   90.00
_cell.angle_gamma   90.00
#
_symmetry.space_group_name_H-M   'P 1'
#
loop_
_entity.id
_entity.type
_entity.pdbx_description
1 polymer ?
#
loop_
_entity_poly.entity_id
_entity_poly.type
_entity_poly.pdbx_seq_one_letter_code
_entity_poly.pdbx_strand_id
1 'polypeptide(L)' 'MGLKTAGQIDQMRPAGRFIASVLTSLQEVAAPGMTLRDLDAHAHDMIRAAGARSVYLGYHPSFGAMPYPGVLC' A
#
# COMPACT_ATOMS: atom_id res chain seq x y z
N MET A 1 -6.36 -26.03 1.55
CA MET A 1 -6.33 -24.57 1.80
C MET A 1 -7.52 -24.22 2.66
N GLY A 2 -7.31 -23.76 3.89
CA GLY A 2 -8.39 -23.49 4.85
C GLY A 2 -8.94 -22.07 4.72
N LEU A 3 -10.23 -21.90 5.00
CA LEU A 3 -10.84 -20.58 5.13
C LEU A 3 -10.28 -19.86 6.37
N LYS A 4 -10.20 -18.52 6.30
CA LYS A 4 -9.85 -17.72 7.47
C LYS A 4 -10.92 -17.89 8.55
N THR A 5 -10.48 -17.97 9.80
CA THR A 5 -11.38 -17.92 10.96
C THR A 5 -11.98 -16.52 11.12
N ALA A 6 -13.09 -16.39 11.85
CA ALA A 6 -13.68 -15.09 12.16
C ALA A 6 -12.67 -14.15 12.83
N GLY A 7 -11.89 -14.64 13.79
CA GLY A 7 -10.85 -13.84 14.47
C GLY A 7 -9.74 -13.38 13.54
N GLN A 8 -9.32 -14.20 12.57
CA GLN A 8 -8.36 -13.79 11.55
C GLN A 8 -8.92 -12.72 10.62
N ILE A 9 -10.20 -12.82 10.24
CA ILE A 9 -10.87 -11.79 9.44
C ILE A 9 -10.92 -10.48 10.21
N ASP A 10 -11.26 -10.52 11.50
CA ASP A 10 -11.33 -9.32 12.34
C ASP A 10 -9.96 -8.64 12.49
N GLN A 11 -8.88 -9.41 12.61
CA GLN A 11 -7.50 -8.88 12.60
C GLN A 11 -7.12 -8.22 11.27
N MET A 12 -7.72 -8.62 10.14
CA MET A 12 -7.46 -8.02 8.83
C MET A 12 -8.22 -6.71 8.60
N ARG A 13 -9.36 -6.49 9.28
CA ARG A 13 -10.22 -5.31 9.05
C ARG A 13 -9.52 -3.96 9.21
N PRO A 14 -8.66 -3.73 10.23
CA PRO A 14 -7.96 -2.46 10.36
C PRO A 14 -7.07 -2.16 9.15
N ALA A 15 -6.31 -3.14 8.66
CA ALA A 15 -5.48 -2.99 7.47
C ALA A 15 -6.34 -2.71 6.23
N GLY A 16 -7.44 -3.43 6.05
CA GLY A 16 -8.37 -3.19 4.94
C GLY A 16 -8.98 -1.79 4.94
N ARG A 17 -9.38 -1.28 6.12
CA ARG A 17 -9.88 0.10 6.26
C ARG A 17 -8.81 1.13 5.92
N PHE A 18 -7.57 0.91 6.38
CA PHE A 18 -6.47 1.79 6.07
C PHE A 18 -6.16 1.82 4.56
N ILE A 19 -6.06 0.65 3.92
CA ILE A 19 -5.83 0.55 2.47
C ILE A 19 -6.95 1.27 1.70
N ALA A 20 -8.21 1.10 2.09
CA ALA A 20 -9.33 1.80 1.49
C ALA A 20 -9.16 3.33 1.57
N SER A 21 -8.73 3.86 2.73
CA SER A 21 -8.48 5.30 2.90
C SER A 21 -7.35 5.83 2.01
N VAL A 22 -6.27 5.04 1.83
CA VAL A 22 -5.17 5.40 0.92
C VAL A 22 -5.65 5.44 -0.53
N LEU A 23 -6.42 4.43 -0.95
CA LEU A 23 -6.97 4.37 -2.31
C LEU A 23 -7.95 5.52 -2.59
N THR A 24 -8.84 5.83 -1.64
CA THR A 24 -9.74 6.98 -1.75
C THR A 24 -8.96 8.29 -1.88
N SER A 25 -7.95 8.50 -1.04
CA SER A 25 -7.14 9.72 -1.10
C SER A 25 -6.34 9.83 -2.41
N LEU A 26 -5.78 8.72 -2.91
CA LEU A 26 -5.09 8.69 -4.20
C LEU A 26 -6.03 9.04 -5.36
N GLN A 27 -7.27 8.55 -5.32
CA GLN A 27 -8.29 8.90 -6.31
C GLN A 27 -8.64 10.39 -6.29
N GLU A 28 -8.66 11.02 -5.12
CA GLU A 28 -8.96 12.44 -4.96
C GLU A 28 -7.84 13.36 -5.46
N VAL A 29 -6.57 12.97 -5.22
CA VAL A 29 -5.43 13.81 -5.59
C VAL A 29 -4.97 13.60 -7.03
N ALA A 30 -5.19 12.42 -7.62
CA ALA A 30 -4.73 12.10 -8.96
C ALA A 30 -5.31 13.06 -10.02
N ALA A 31 -4.42 13.83 -10.66
CA ALA A 31 -4.79 14.85 -11.63
C ALA A 31 -3.79 14.92 -12.81
N PRO A 32 -4.21 15.44 -13.98
CA PRO A 32 -3.29 15.69 -15.11
C PRO A 32 -2.10 16.57 -14.70
N GLY A 33 -0.90 16.16 -15.10
CA GLY A 33 0.35 16.86 -14.79
C GLY A 33 1.10 16.31 -13.57
N MET A 34 0.49 15.42 -12.77
CA MET A 34 1.20 14.69 -11.73
C MET A 34 2.05 13.55 -12.29
N THR A 35 3.14 13.24 -11.59
CA THR A 35 3.95 12.05 -11.85
C THR A 35 3.50 10.88 -10.97
N LEU A 36 3.83 9.66 -11.38
CA LEU A 36 3.63 8.48 -10.52
C LEU A 36 4.42 8.57 -9.20
N ARG A 37 5.54 9.30 -9.20
CA ARG A 37 6.35 9.52 -8.00
C ARG A 37 5.65 10.42 -6.99
N ASP A 38 4.83 11.37 -7.45
CA ASP A 38 4.04 12.23 -6.57
C ASP A 38 2.96 11.41 -5.85
N LEU A 39 2.28 10.51 -6.58
CA LEU A 39 1.30 9.59 -6.01
C LEU A 39 1.95 8.58 -5.04
N ASP A 40 3.11 8.04 -5.40
CA ASP A 40 3.86 7.13 -4.54
C ASP A 40 4.31 7.83 -3.23
N ALA A 41 4.80 9.06 -3.32
CA ALA A 41 5.17 9.87 -2.15
C ALA A 41 3.97 10.13 -1.24
N HIS A 42 2.83 10.52 -1.81
CA HIS A 42 1.59 10.72 -1.05
C HIS A 42 1.15 9.46 -0.29
N ALA A 43 1.12 8.31 -0.97
CA ALA A 43 0.81 7.04 -0.34
C ALA A 43 1.83 6.66 0.74
N HIS A 44 3.11 6.91 0.50
CA HIS A 44 4.17 6.61 1.45
C HIS A 44 4.04 7.44 2.72
N ASP A 45 3.70 8.73 2.62
CA ASP A 45 3.46 9.59 3.77
C ASP A 45 2.27 9.10 4.61
N MET A 46 1.17 8.70 3.97
CA MET A 46 0.02 8.09 4.67
C MET A 46 0.41 6.79 5.39
N ILE A 47 1.20 5.92 4.75
CA ILE A 47 1.70 4.66 5.34
C ILE A 47 2.56 4.96 6.57
N ARG A 48 3.48 5.93 6.48
CA ARG A 48 4.35 6.33 7.60
C ARG A 48 3.56 6.94 8.75
N ALA A 49 2.60 7.83 8.45
CA ALA A 49 1.76 8.48 9.44
C ALA A 49 0.90 7.47 10.23
N ALA A 50 0.47 6.39 9.57
CA ALA A 50 -0.28 5.30 10.21
C ALA A 50 0.59 4.31 11.01
N GLY A 51 1.92 4.48 11.00
CA GLY A 51 2.86 3.51 11.59
C GLY A 51 2.87 2.15 10.85
N ALA A 52 2.39 2.12 9.61
CA ALA A 52 2.34 0.94 8.78
C ALA A 52 3.64 0.76 7.98
N ARG A 53 3.79 -0.41 7.34
CA ARG A 53 4.90 -0.70 6.43
C ARG A 53 4.35 -1.25 5.12
N SER A 54 4.93 -0.81 4.00
CA SER A 54 4.63 -1.38 2.70
C SER A 54 5.20 -2.79 2.58
N VAL A 55 4.44 -3.68 1.94
CA VAL A 55 4.91 -5.01 1.53
C VAL A 55 5.64 -4.98 0.20
N TYR A 56 5.56 -3.87 -0.55
CA TYR A 56 6.18 -3.70 -1.86
C TYR A 56 7.54 -3.02 -1.75
N LEU A 57 7.70 -2.02 -0.89
CA LEU A 57 8.94 -1.26 -0.81
C LEU A 57 10.11 -2.16 -0.41
N GLY A 58 11.08 -2.31 -1.31
CA GLY A 58 12.22 -3.20 -1.13
C GLY A 58 11.91 -4.68 -1.37
N TYR A 59 10.68 -5.05 -1.77
CA TYR A 59 10.34 -6.42 -2.12
C TYR A 59 11.20 -6.90 -3.29
N HIS A 60 11.97 -7.96 -3.05
CA HIS A 60 12.95 -8.46 -4.00
C HIS A 60 12.87 -9.99 -4.09
N PRO A 61 11.98 -10.52 -4.94
CA PRO A 61 11.94 -11.96 -5.20
C PRO A 61 13.18 -12.41 -5.97
N SER A 62 13.54 -13.69 -5.90
CA SER A 62 14.75 -14.26 -6.52
C SER A 62 14.84 -14.08 -8.04
N PHE A 63 13.71 -13.87 -8.70
CA PHE A 63 13.62 -13.62 -10.15
C PHE A 63 13.62 -12.14 -10.52
N GLY A 64 13.60 -11.23 -9.53
CA GLY A 64 13.60 -9.80 -9.76
C GLY A 64 15.00 -9.28 -10.10
N ALA A 65 15.11 -8.41 -11.11
CA ALA A 65 16.38 -7.78 -11.46
C ALA A 65 16.89 -6.79 -10.38
N MET A 66 15.98 -6.22 -9.59
CA MET A 66 16.25 -5.25 -8.53
C MET A 66 15.10 -5.22 -7.52
N PRO A 67 15.28 -4.69 -6.28
CA PRO A 67 14.19 -4.50 -5.34
C PRO A 67 13.14 -3.52 -5.87
N TYR A 68 11.86 -3.79 -5.57
CA TYR A 68 10.77 -2.91 -5.99
C TYR A 68 10.89 -1.53 -5.29
N PRO A 69 10.86 -0.42 -6.06
CA PRO A 69 11.33 0.88 -5.55
C PRO A 69 10.25 1.73 -4.86
N GLY A 70 8.97 1.35 -4.94
CA GLY A 70 7.83 2.15 -4.47
C GLY A 70 6.97 1.44 -3.44
N VAL A 71 6.01 2.18 -2.89
CA VAL A 71 4.93 1.64 -2.06
C VAL A 71 3.66 1.35 -2.86
N LEU A 72 3.53 1.91 -4.06
CA LEU A 72 2.48 1.61 -5.04
C LEU A 72 3.04 0.71 -6.15
N CYS A 73 2.29 -0.33 -6.55
CA CYS A 73 2.68 -1.31 -7.56
C CYS A 73 2.08 -1.06 -8.95
#